data_AF-A0A969P323-F1
#
_entry.id   AF-A0A969P323-F1
#
_cell.length_a   1.000
_cell.length_b   1.000
_cell.length_c   1.000
_cell.angle_alpha   90.00
_cell.angle_beta   90.00
_cell.angle_gamma   90.00
#
_symmetry.space_group_name_H-M   'P 1'
#
loop_
_entity.id
_entity.type
_entity.pdbx_description
1 polymer ?
#
loop_
_entity_poly.entity_id
_entity_poly.type
_entity_poly.pdbx_seq_one_letter_code
_entity_poly.pdbx_strand_id
1 'polypeptide(L)'
;MIYIITTRRVENLQRKVQSDYNEINQTVAVVQHWHRTWLTEIEREYQHQQTKAQTEYQPQQLEAEHEYQRQKTAIVATYHEQQDKAQQVYQRRQESRDEEKHDFERTWQLQARAFLNEIDRFSPPWTAQQWATWQPVTDASPVVRLGYLSLPLFEQYSLPVDIPGEHALFFSVDGDTNTTAAAAMQSLILRLLATIPPGQVQFTFIDPVGLGNHVASFMRLADHDDSLVTSRAWTEPRHIEQRLANLTEHMETIIQKYLRNEYQTIKEYNKAGEIAQPYQVLVVFDFPVNFSEDAAQRLVSIAQNGPRCGVFAIILHDRGKERPYRFDIADLERVSTCIRSQGQQFLLADNDYKAFPLTLETLPDSTTLVNHILDTIGASSKQASTVEVSFQRLLPQALWPEQTISELTVPIGRSGAKSCSHLPWGRAPITMP
;
A
#
# COMPACT_ATOMS: atom_id res chain seq x y z
N MET A 1 122.20 -50.18 -81.53
CA MET A 1 121.79 -51.22 -80.55
C MET A 1 121.11 -50.64 -79.29
N ILE A 2 120.51 -49.43 -79.34
CA ILE A 2 119.79 -48.80 -78.21
C ILE A 2 118.26 -48.78 -78.45
N TYR A 3 117.81 -48.95 -79.69
CA TYR A 3 116.39 -48.81 -80.08
C TYR A 3 115.51 -50.06 -79.86
N ILE A 4 116.10 -51.23 -79.58
CA ILE A 4 115.35 -52.51 -79.42
C ILE A 4 115.11 -52.85 -77.93
N ILE A 5 115.92 -52.31 -77.02
CA ILE A 5 115.83 -52.59 -75.58
C ILE A 5 114.76 -51.72 -74.90
N THR A 6 114.50 -50.51 -75.42
CA THR A 6 113.47 -49.59 -74.90
C THR A 6 112.05 -50.04 -75.24
N THR A 7 111.79 -50.57 -76.43
CA THR A 7 110.44 -50.98 -76.87
C THR A 7 109.89 -52.17 -76.09
N ARG A 8 110.72 -53.18 -75.81
CA ARG A 8 110.34 -54.36 -75.02
C ARG A 8 110.01 -54.05 -73.56
N ARG A 9 110.62 -52.99 -73.01
CA ARG A 9 110.42 -52.58 -71.61
C ARG A 9 109.11 -51.81 -71.42
N VAL A 10 108.70 -51.04 -72.42
CA VAL A 10 107.43 -50.31 -72.44
C VAL A 10 106.24 -51.26 -72.59
N GLU A 11 106.31 -52.26 -73.49
CA GLU A 11 105.23 -53.24 -73.67
C GLU A 11 104.97 -54.10 -72.42
N ASN A 12 106.03 -54.46 -71.68
CA ASN A 12 105.88 -55.21 -70.43
C ASN A 12 105.28 -54.36 -69.30
N LEU A 13 105.60 -53.06 -69.25
CA LEU A 13 104.98 -52.13 -68.30
C LEU A 13 103.50 -51.91 -68.62
N GLN A 14 103.13 -51.75 -69.89
CA GLN A 14 101.73 -51.62 -70.29
C GLN A 14 100.91 -52.87 -69.96
N ARG A 15 101.45 -54.07 -70.19
CA ARG A 15 100.76 -55.31 -69.80
C ARG A 15 100.56 -55.43 -68.29
N LYS A 16 101.55 -55.00 -67.49
CA LYS A 16 101.44 -55.04 -66.03
C LYS A 16 100.41 -54.04 -65.51
N VAL A 17 100.42 -52.81 -66.01
CA VAL A 17 99.41 -51.78 -65.66
C VAL A 17 98.00 -52.23 -66.04
N GLN A 18 97.83 -52.89 -67.20
CA GLN A 18 96.52 -53.39 -67.61
C GLN A 18 96.03 -54.55 -66.73
N SER A 19 96.95 -55.41 -66.27
CA SER A 19 96.61 -56.48 -65.32
C SER A 19 96.16 -55.90 -63.98
N ASP A 20 96.93 -54.98 -63.41
CA ASP A 20 96.63 -54.36 -62.12
C ASP A 20 95.31 -53.56 -62.19
N TYR A 21 95.05 -52.88 -63.32
CA TYR A 21 93.79 -52.16 -63.56
C TYR A 21 92.57 -53.09 -63.59
N ASN A 22 92.70 -54.28 -64.18
CA ASN A 22 91.62 -55.26 -64.23
C ASN A 22 91.35 -55.88 -62.85
N GLU A 23 92.40 -56.17 -62.07
CA GLU A 23 92.29 -56.74 -60.73
C GLU A 23 91.66 -55.74 -59.73
N ILE A 24 92.04 -54.46 -59.82
CA ILE A 24 91.41 -53.39 -59.05
C ILE A 24 89.92 -53.26 -59.40
N ASN A 25 89.57 -53.26 -60.68
CA ASN A 25 88.17 -53.12 -61.09
C ASN A 25 87.30 -54.32 -60.68
N GLN A 26 87.84 -55.55 -60.69
CA GLN A 26 87.13 -56.71 -60.15
C GLN A 26 86.90 -56.58 -58.64
N THR A 27 87.91 -56.13 -57.90
CA THR A 27 87.80 -55.92 -56.45
C THR A 27 86.78 -54.84 -56.12
N VAL A 28 86.79 -53.71 -56.86
CA VAL A 28 85.82 -52.62 -56.71
C VAL A 28 84.41 -53.10 -57.04
N ALA A 29 84.22 -53.91 -58.08
CA ALA A 29 82.91 -54.45 -58.44
C ALA A 29 82.34 -55.38 -57.35
N VAL A 30 83.18 -56.21 -56.72
CA VAL A 30 82.78 -57.07 -55.59
C VAL A 30 82.37 -56.22 -54.38
N VAL A 31 83.16 -55.19 -54.04
CA VAL A 31 82.83 -54.29 -52.93
C VAL A 31 81.53 -53.51 -53.20
N GLN A 32 81.32 -53.02 -54.41
CA GLN A 32 80.09 -52.33 -54.80
C GLN A 32 78.86 -53.25 -54.76
N HIS A 33 79.02 -54.52 -55.14
CA HIS A 33 77.97 -55.52 -55.03
C HIS A 33 77.58 -55.75 -53.56
N TRP A 34 78.56 -56.01 -52.69
CA TRP A 34 78.30 -56.22 -51.25
C TRP A 34 77.69 -54.98 -50.58
N HIS A 35 78.18 -53.79 -50.89
CA HIS A 35 77.62 -52.54 -50.39
C HIS A 35 76.14 -52.35 -50.78
N ARG A 36 75.80 -52.66 -52.04
CA ARG A 36 74.42 -52.56 -52.52
C ARG A 36 73.50 -53.57 -51.83
N THR A 37 73.96 -54.82 -51.69
CA THR A 37 73.20 -55.88 -51.02
C THR A 37 72.97 -55.58 -49.53
N TRP A 38 73.98 -55.03 -48.85
CA TRP A 38 73.89 -54.70 -47.43
C TRP A 38 72.94 -53.53 -47.18
N LEU A 39 72.97 -52.48 -48.02
CA LEU A 39 72.02 -51.38 -47.93
C LEU A 39 70.57 -51.84 -48.16
N THR A 40 70.33 -52.74 -49.12
CA THR A 40 68.98 -53.26 -49.35
C THR A 40 68.46 -54.10 -48.18
N GLU A 41 69.34 -54.78 -47.45
CA GLU A 41 68.94 -55.59 -46.29
C GLU A 41 68.59 -54.71 -45.08
N ILE A 42 69.39 -53.66 -44.83
CA ILE A 42 69.09 -52.68 -43.78
C ILE A 42 67.78 -51.95 -44.06
N GLU A 43 67.55 -51.55 -45.31
CA GLU A 43 66.30 -50.89 -45.70
C GLU A 43 65.10 -51.81 -45.45
N ARG A 44 65.21 -53.10 -45.78
CA ARG A 44 64.15 -54.07 -45.50
C ARG A 44 63.88 -54.25 -44.01
N GLU A 45 64.92 -54.36 -43.21
CA GLU A 45 64.78 -54.53 -41.76
C GLU A 45 64.13 -53.28 -41.13
N TYR A 46 64.54 -52.09 -41.56
CA TYR A 46 63.94 -50.84 -41.13
C TYR A 46 62.45 -50.73 -41.51
N GLN A 47 62.09 -51.08 -42.75
CA GLN A 47 60.70 -51.11 -43.21
C GLN A 47 59.86 -52.15 -42.45
N HIS A 48 60.43 -53.31 -42.15
CA HIS A 48 59.77 -54.34 -41.37
C HIS A 48 59.47 -53.88 -39.93
N GLN A 49 60.45 -53.22 -39.28
CA GLN A 49 60.27 -52.68 -37.94
C GLN A 49 59.26 -51.53 -37.89
N GLN A 50 59.26 -50.63 -38.88
CA GLN A 50 58.24 -49.58 -39.00
C GLN A 50 56.84 -50.17 -39.16
N THR A 51 56.67 -51.15 -40.05
CA THR A 51 55.37 -51.78 -40.30
C THR A 51 54.87 -52.50 -39.05
N LYS A 52 55.75 -53.17 -38.31
CA LYS A 52 55.41 -53.86 -37.06
C LYS A 52 54.97 -52.89 -35.97
N ALA A 53 55.72 -51.82 -35.75
CA ALA A 53 55.34 -50.77 -34.80
C ALA A 53 54.00 -50.12 -35.19
N GLN A 54 53.79 -49.84 -36.48
CA GLN A 54 52.55 -49.24 -36.96
C GLN A 54 51.34 -50.18 -36.79
N THR A 55 51.51 -51.49 -37.02
CA THR A 55 50.42 -52.47 -36.85
C THR A 55 50.05 -52.69 -35.39
N GLU A 56 51.01 -52.60 -34.47
CA GLU A 56 50.80 -52.88 -33.04
C GLU A 56 50.21 -51.69 -32.28
N TYR A 57 50.68 -50.47 -32.56
CA TYR A 57 50.29 -49.27 -31.79
C TYR A 57 49.09 -48.50 -32.38
N GLN A 58 48.87 -48.57 -33.70
CA GLN A 58 47.77 -47.84 -34.35
C GLN A 58 46.35 -48.28 -33.92
N PRO A 59 46.03 -49.58 -33.76
CA PRO A 59 44.69 -49.99 -33.31
C PRO A 59 44.40 -49.56 -31.86
N GLN A 60 45.40 -49.59 -30.97
CA GLN A 60 45.24 -49.15 -29.57
C GLN A 60 44.96 -47.64 -29.47
N GLN A 61 45.61 -46.83 -30.30
CA GLN A 61 45.36 -45.39 -30.38
C GLN A 61 43.95 -45.08 -30.91
N LEU A 62 43.50 -45.80 -31.94
CA LEU A 62 42.14 -45.68 -32.47
C LEU A 62 41.09 -46.09 -31.43
N GLU A 63 41.32 -47.17 -30.69
CA GLU A 63 40.39 -47.62 -29.66
C GLU A 63 40.26 -46.61 -28.51
N ALA A 64 41.39 -46.09 -28.02
CA ALA A 64 41.40 -45.03 -27.01
C ALA A 64 40.72 -43.73 -27.48
N GLU A 65 40.91 -43.34 -28.74
CA GLU A 65 40.22 -42.18 -29.33
C GLU A 65 38.71 -42.42 -29.42
N HIS A 66 38.29 -43.61 -29.89
CA HIS A 66 36.87 -43.98 -29.96
C HIS A 66 36.21 -44.05 -28.57
N GLU A 67 36.95 -44.48 -27.54
CA GLU A 67 36.48 -44.50 -26.16
C GLU A 67 36.37 -43.08 -25.59
N TYR A 68 37.39 -42.25 -25.80
CA TYR A 68 37.36 -40.83 -25.42
C TYR A 68 36.18 -40.08 -26.06
N GLN A 69 35.95 -40.27 -27.36
CA GLN A 69 34.81 -39.64 -28.06
C GLN A 69 33.46 -40.15 -27.53
N ARG A 70 33.35 -41.44 -27.19
CA ARG A 70 32.13 -41.99 -26.56
C ARG A 70 31.88 -41.38 -25.19
N GLN A 71 32.89 -41.32 -24.32
CA GLN A 71 32.77 -40.74 -22.99
C GLN A 71 32.45 -39.23 -23.05
N LYS A 72 33.15 -38.49 -23.93
CA LYS A 72 32.88 -37.06 -24.16
C LYS A 72 31.45 -36.82 -24.62
N THR A 73 30.96 -37.60 -25.59
CA THR A 73 29.59 -37.48 -26.10
C THR A 73 28.56 -37.78 -25.01
N ALA A 74 28.79 -38.81 -24.19
CA ALA A 74 27.92 -39.15 -23.07
C ALA A 74 27.85 -38.01 -22.03
N ILE A 75 29.00 -37.45 -21.63
CA ILE A 75 29.06 -36.34 -20.67
C ILE A 75 28.35 -35.09 -21.22
N VAL A 76 28.59 -34.74 -22.49
CA VAL A 76 27.94 -33.60 -23.14
C VAL A 76 26.42 -33.81 -23.22
N ALA A 77 25.97 -35.02 -23.57
CA ALA A 77 24.54 -35.35 -23.59
C ALA A 77 23.89 -35.22 -22.20
N THR A 78 24.54 -35.74 -21.15
CA THR A 78 24.04 -35.60 -19.78
C THR A 78 24.03 -34.14 -19.31
N TYR A 79 25.03 -33.35 -19.68
CA TYR A 79 25.07 -31.92 -19.37
C TYR A 79 23.91 -31.16 -20.03
N HIS A 80 23.66 -31.38 -21.31
CA HIS A 80 22.52 -30.76 -22.01
C HIS A 80 21.19 -31.20 -21.42
N GLU A 81 21.02 -32.48 -21.10
CA GLU A 81 19.79 -32.98 -20.46
C GLU A 81 19.54 -32.33 -19.08
N GLN A 82 20.59 -32.17 -18.27
CA GLN A 82 20.50 -31.48 -16.98
C GLN A 82 20.18 -29.99 -17.14
N GLN A 83 20.78 -29.33 -18.14
CA GLN A 83 20.51 -27.93 -18.45
C GLN A 83 19.06 -27.73 -18.91
N ASP A 84 18.55 -28.58 -19.78
CA ASP A 84 17.16 -28.53 -20.24
C ASP A 84 16.17 -28.75 -19.10
N LYS A 85 16.45 -29.71 -18.20
CA LYS A 85 15.65 -29.94 -16.99
C LYS A 85 15.64 -28.71 -16.09
N ALA A 86 16.80 -28.10 -15.85
CA ALA A 86 16.91 -26.89 -15.03
C ALA A 86 16.12 -25.71 -15.66
N GLN A 87 16.22 -25.55 -16.98
CA GLN A 87 15.50 -24.53 -17.75
C GLN A 87 13.98 -24.73 -17.64
N GLN A 88 13.50 -25.97 -17.79
CA GLN A 88 12.08 -26.31 -17.66
C GLN A 88 11.53 -26.08 -16.25
N VAL A 89 12.31 -26.38 -15.21
CA VAL A 89 11.93 -26.12 -13.81
C VAL A 89 11.87 -24.61 -13.55
N TYR A 90 12.84 -23.85 -14.05
CA TYR A 90 12.84 -22.39 -13.95
C TYR A 90 11.61 -21.79 -14.64
N GLN A 91 11.31 -22.24 -15.86
CA GLN A 91 10.19 -21.75 -16.65
C GLN A 91 8.84 -22.09 -16.00
N ARG A 92 8.64 -23.32 -15.53
CA ARG A 92 7.43 -23.69 -14.75
C ARG A 92 7.25 -22.87 -13.47
N ARG A 93 8.34 -22.56 -12.77
CA ARG A 93 8.27 -21.70 -11.57
C ARG A 93 7.92 -20.25 -11.91
N GLN A 94 8.39 -19.74 -13.04
CA GLN A 94 8.01 -18.41 -13.53
C GLN A 94 6.53 -18.39 -13.92
N GLU A 95 6.08 -19.36 -14.73
CA GLU A 95 4.68 -19.49 -15.14
C GLU A 95 3.74 -19.62 -13.93
N SER A 96 4.07 -20.47 -12.96
CA SER A 96 3.29 -20.61 -11.71
C SER A 96 3.24 -19.32 -10.88
N ARG A 97 4.33 -18.55 -10.84
CA ARG A 97 4.36 -17.25 -10.15
C ARG A 97 3.52 -16.20 -10.89
N ASP A 98 3.59 -16.20 -12.22
CA ASP A 98 2.82 -15.28 -13.05
C ASP A 98 1.33 -15.61 -13.00
N GLU A 99 0.96 -16.89 -12.92
CA GLU A 99 -0.41 -17.37 -12.70
C GLU A 99 -0.93 -17.00 -11.30
N GLU A 100 -0.17 -17.27 -10.23
CA GLU A 100 -0.53 -16.85 -8.86
C GLU A 100 -0.71 -15.34 -8.75
N LYS A 101 0.20 -14.57 -9.38
CA LYS A 101 0.10 -13.11 -9.45
C LYS A 101 -1.15 -12.67 -10.20
N HIS A 102 -1.43 -13.24 -11.37
CA HIS A 102 -2.63 -12.90 -12.15
C HIS A 102 -3.94 -13.26 -11.44
N ASP A 103 -3.98 -14.40 -10.75
CA ASP A 103 -5.17 -14.84 -10.00
C ASP A 103 -5.41 -13.97 -8.76
N PHE A 104 -4.32 -13.61 -8.05
CA PHE A 104 -4.37 -12.63 -6.96
C PHE A 104 -4.84 -11.27 -7.46
N GLU A 105 -4.27 -10.74 -8.55
CA GLU A 105 -4.68 -9.48 -9.16
C GLU A 105 -6.16 -9.50 -9.55
N ARG A 106 -6.64 -10.58 -10.17
CA ARG A 106 -8.05 -10.70 -10.59
C ARG A 106 -8.99 -10.74 -9.40
N THR A 107 -8.69 -11.55 -8.40
CA THR A 107 -9.55 -11.75 -7.22
C THR A 107 -9.59 -10.47 -6.37
N TRP A 108 -8.42 -9.87 -6.13
CA TRP A 108 -8.32 -8.59 -5.43
C TRP A 108 -9.00 -7.46 -6.21
N GLN A 109 -8.82 -7.36 -7.52
CA GLN A 109 -9.48 -6.33 -8.34
C GLN A 109 -11.00 -6.37 -8.19
N LEU A 110 -11.62 -7.56 -8.13
CA LEU A 110 -13.07 -7.67 -7.96
C LEU A 110 -13.53 -7.17 -6.57
N GLN A 111 -12.84 -7.59 -5.51
CA GLN A 111 -13.17 -7.17 -4.13
C GLN A 111 -12.86 -5.70 -3.87
N ALA A 112 -11.66 -5.25 -4.27
CA ALA A 112 -11.21 -3.87 -4.15
C ALA A 112 -12.11 -2.93 -4.95
N ARG A 113 -12.52 -3.30 -6.17
CA ARG A 113 -13.43 -2.47 -6.98
C ARG A 113 -14.82 -2.35 -6.38
N ALA A 114 -15.36 -3.42 -5.79
CA ALA A 114 -16.65 -3.35 -5.09
C ALA A 114 -16.58 -2.36 -3.92
N PHE A 115 -15.51 -2.44 -3.12
CA PHE A 115 -15.28 -1.54 -1.98
C PHE A 115 -14.99 -0.09 -2.41
N LEU A 116 -14.16 0.11 -3.44
CA LEU A 116 -13.88 1.44 -3.99
C LEU A 116 -15.13 2.09 -4.57
N ASN A 117 -16.00 1.33 -5.25
CA ASN A 117 -17.28 1.83 -5.73
C ASN A 117 -18.18 2.30 -4.58
N GLU A 118 -18.10 1.66 -3.41
CA GLU A 118 -18.85 2.08 -2.23
C GLU A 118 -18.30 3.41 -1.66
N ILE A 119 -16.98 3.56 -1.56
CA ILE A 119 -16.35 4.83 -1.17
C ILE A 119 -16.66 5.93 -2.19
N ASP A 120 -16.56 5.65 -3.49
CA ASP A 120 -16.87 6.60 -4.56
C ASP A 120 -18.36 6.99 -4.56
N ARG A 121 -19.25 6.10 -4.10
CA ARG A 121 -20.68 6.39 -3.97
C ARG A 121 -20.97 7.38 -2.83
N PHE A 122 -20.33 7.22 -1.68
CA PHE A 122 -20.62 8.06 -0.50
C PHE A 122 -19.69 9.27 -0.36
N SER A 123 -18.43 9.12 -0.76
CA SER A 123 -17.36 10.12 -0.60
C SER A 123 -16.47 10.16 -1.86
N PRO A 124 -17.01 10.60 -3.00
CA PRO A 124 -16.28 10.66 -4.27
C PRO A 124 -15.09 11.63 -4.28
N PRO A 125 -14.16 11.53 -5.25
CA PRO A 125 -13.11 12.54 -5.43
C PRO A 125 -13.71 13.94 -5.57
N TRP A 126 -13.04 14.99 -5.08
CA TRP A 126 -13.50 16.37 -5.29
C TRP A 126 -13.62 16.78 -6.76
N THR A 127 -12.89 16.10 -7.65
CA THR A 127 -12.94 16.29 -9.11
C THR A 127 -14.17 15.67 -9.77
N ALA A 128 -14.98 14.89 -9.04
CA ALA A 128 -16.15 14.23 -9.59
C ALA A 128 -17.27 15.23 -9.90
N GLN A 129 -17.90 15.08 -11.07
CA GLN A 129 -18.97 16.00 -11.53
C GLN A 129 -20.21 16.03 -10.62
N GLN A 130 -20.45 14.97 -9.85
CA GLN A 130 -21.59 14.87 -8.94
C GLN A 130 -21.61 15.94 -7.84
N TRP A 131 -20.44 16.52 -7.51
CA TRP A 131 -20.35 17.66 -6.58
C TRP A 131 -21.07 18.91 -7.09
N ALA A 132 -21.23 19.07 -8.41
CA ALA A 132 -21.94 20.21 -8.99
C ALA A 132 -23.45 20.20 -8.70
N THR A 133 -24.02 19.03 -8.43
CA THR A 133 -25.44 18.85 -8.10
C THR A 133 -25.62 18.21 -6.73
N TRP A 134 -24.59 18.28 -5.89
CA TRP A 134 -24.60 17.66 -4.56
C TRP A 134 -25.69 18.28 -3.68
N GLN A 135 -26.26 17.46 -2.81
CA GLN A 135 -27.25 17.84 -1.81
C GLN A 135 -26.88 17.16 -0.48
N PRO A 136 -27.25 17.74 0.67
CA PRO A 136 -26.98 17.14 1.97
C PRO A 136 -27.52 15.72 2.07
N VAL A 137 -26.72 14.83 2.63
CA VAL A 137 -27.11 13.43 2.85
C VAL A 137 -28.10 13.32 4.01
N THR A 138 -29.01 12.35 3.93
CA THR A 138 -29.96 12.03 5.01
C THR A 138 -29.41 11.01 6.00
N ASP A 139 -28.49 10.16 5.54
CA ASP A 139 -27.82 9.13 6.32
C ASP A 139 -26.31 9.39 6.31
N ALA A 140 -25.66 9.20 7.46
CA ALA A 140 -24.22 9.36 7.56
C ALA A 140 -23.48 8.28 6.76
N SER A 141 -22.47 8.69 6.01
CA SER A 141 -21.57 7.76 5.35
C SER A 141 -20.82 6.90 6.38
N PRO A 142 -20.67 5.58 6.14
CA PRO A 142 -19.85 4.74 7.00
C PRO A 142 -18.34 4.99 6.82
N VAL A 143 -17.93 5.66 5.74
CA VAL A 143 -16.52 5.90 5.41
C VAL A 143 -16.32 7.25 4.72
N VAL A 144 -15.18 7.86 4.96
CA VAL A 144 -14.80 9.15 4.40
C VAL A 144 -13.44 9.02 3.75
N ARG A 145 -13.26 9.52 2.53
CA ARG A 145 -11.95 9.45 1.87
C ARG A 145 -11.00 10.48 2.46
N LEU A 146 -9.80 10.04 2.78
CA LEU A 146 -8.69 10.89 3.23
C LEU A 146 -7.68 11.18 2.11
N GLY A 147 -7.51 10.25 1.17
CA GLY A 147 -6.47 10.35 0.15
C GLY A 147 -6.36 9.08 -0.69
N TYR A 148 -5.20 8.88 -1.30
CA TYR A 148 -4.89 7.78 -2.20
C TYR A 148 -3.58 7.10 -1.82
N LEU A 149 -3.62 5.79 -1.61
CA LEU A 149 -2.47 4.93 -1.41
C LEU A 149 -1.90 4.46 -2.75
N SER A 150 -0.59 4.54 -2.95
CA SER A 150 0.08 4.02 -4.15
C SER A 150 0.56 2.60 -3.92
N LEU A 151 -0.01 1.64 -4.65
CA LEU A 151 0.28 0.21 -4.50
C LEU A 151 1.09 -0.31 -5.70
N PRO A 152 2.07 -1.21 -5.54
CA PRO A 152 2.89 -1.71 -6.65
C PRO A 152 2.14 -2.36 -7.81
N LEU A 153 0.91 -2.84 -7.56
CA LEU A 153 0.06 -3.50 -8.56
C LEU A 153 -1.08 -2.59 -9.07
N PHE A 154 -1.23 -1.36 -8.54
CA PHE A 154 -2.34 -0.47 -8.85
C PHE A 154 -1.89 1.00 -8.84
N GLU A 155 -2.26 1.78 -9.85
CA GLU A 155 -1.81 3.18 -9.96
C GLU A 155 -2.14 3.99 -8.69
N GLN A 156 -3.38 3.92 -8.18
CA GLN A 156 -3.83 4.58 -6.94
C GLN A 156 -5.04 3.85 -6.33
N TYR A 157 -5.10 3.76 -5.00
CA TYR A 157 -6.20 3.18 -4.23
C TYR A 157 -6.75 4.19 -3.21
N SER A 158 -8.04 4.51 -3.23
CA SER A 158 -8.63 5.43 -2.24
C SER A 158 -8.46 4.89 -0.82
N LEU A 159 -7.85 5.67 0.07
CA LEU A 159 -7.74 5.33 1.48
C LEU A 159 -8.98 5.86 2.22
N PRO A 160 -9.92 4.98 2.62
CA PRO A 160 -11.00 5.37 3.49
C PRO A 160 -10.48 5.56 4.92
N VAL A 161 -11.11 6.46 5.63
CA VAL A 161 -11.07 6.54 7.07
C VAL A 161 -12.50 6.45 7.58
N ASP A 162 -12.71 5.62 8.59
CA ASP A 162 -13.96 5.63 9.35
C ASP A 162 -13.95 6.85 10.27
N ILE A 163 -14.65 7.91 9.87
CA ILE A 163 -14.98 9.03 10.74
C ILE A 163 -16.46 9.35 10.52
N PRO A 164 -17.30 9.27 11.57
CA PRO A 164 -16.96 8.95 12.96
C PRO A 164 -16.73 7.44 13.19
N GLY A 165 -15.49 7.05 13.55
CA GLY A 165 -15.03 5.64 13.65
C GLY A 165 -14.60 5.16 15.04
N GLU A 166 -13.50 4.40 15.13
CA GLU A 166 -13.04 3.80 16.41
C GLU A 166 -11.78 4.46 16.98
N HIS A 167 -11.03 5.21 16.17
CA HIS A 167 -9.73 5.76 16.54
C HIS A 167 -9.63 7.24 16.17
N ALA A 168 -8.82 8.00 16.92
CA ALA A 168 -8.42 9.34 16.52
C ALA A 168 -7.53 9.29 15.27
N LEU A 169 -7.48 10.39 14.51
CA LEU A 169 -6.49 10.58 13.44
C LEU A 169 -5.34 11.44 13.94
N PHE A 170 -4.11 10.95 13.78
CA PHE A 170 -2.91 11.63 14.22
C PHE A 170 -1.92 11.80 13.06
N PHE A 171 -1.80 13.04 12.57
CA PHE A 171 -0.83 13.43 11.55
C PHE A 171 0.46 13.87 12.25
N SER A 172 1.52 13.06 12.18
CA SER A 172 2.83 13.44 12.72
C SER A 172 3.76 13.84 11.59
N VAL A 173 4.07 15.13 11.52
CA VAL A 173 4.73 15.73 10.36
C VAL A 173 5.97 16.53 10.74
N ASP A 174 6.88 16.70 9.80
CA ASP A 174 7.90 17.75 9.86
C ASP A 174 7.35 19.06 9.31
N GLY A 175 8.00 20.18 9.66
CA GLY A 175 7.59 21.53 9.29
C GLY A 175 7.28 21.73 7.80
N ASP A 176 8.08 21.14 6.90
CA ASP A 176 7.88 21.27 5.44
C ASP A 176 6.56 20.62 4.94
N THR A 177 6.08 19.61 5.65
CA THR A 177 4.86 18.85 5.32
C THR A 177 3.63 19.31 6.11
N ASN A 178 3.80 20.26 7.02
CA ASN A 178 2.73 20.78 7.88
C ASN A 178 1.59 21.38 7.06
N THR A 179 1.88 22.27 6.12
CA THR A 179 0.89 22.92 5.25
C THR A 179 0.04 21.91 4.48
N THR A 180 0.66 20.85 3.94
CA THR A 180 -0.05 19.80 3.20
C THR A 180 -0.98 19.00 4.10
N ALA A 181 -0.54 18.66 5.32
CA ALA A 181 -1.37 17.95 6.29
C ALA A 181 -2.52 18.83 6.81
N ALA A 182 -2.28 20.12 7.05
CA ALA A 182 -3.32 21.08 7.41
C ALA A 182 -4.39 21.18 6.29
N ALA A 183 -3.97 21.26 5.03
CA ALA A 183 -4.87 21.26 3.87
C ALA A 183 -5.68 19.96 3.75
N ALA A 184 -5.08 18.81 4.10
CA ALA A 184 -5.77 17.54 4.15
C ALA A 184 -6.81 17.48 5.28
N MET A 185 -6.51 18.02 6.45
CA MET A 185 -7.48 18.14 7.56
C MET A 185 -8.64 19.05 7.18
N GLN A 186 -8.40 20.16 6.49
CA GLN A 186 -9.46 21.02 5.96
C GLN A 186 -10.35 20.27 4.96
N SER A 187 -9.75 19.50 4.05
CA SER A 187 -10.48 18.63 3.12
C SER A 187 -11.37 17.66 3.86
N LEU A 188 -10.83 17.00 4.90
CA LEU A 188 -11.56 16.06 5.74
C LEU A 188 -12.71 16.72 6.50
N ILE A 189 -12.53 17.92 7.05
CA ILE A 189 -13.62 18.69 7.69
C ILE A 189 -14.76 18.94 6.69
N LEU A 190 -14.44 19.42 5.48
CA LEU A 190 -15.44 19.63 4.43
C LEU A 190 -16.12 18.32 4.03
N ARG A 191 -15.37 17.22 3.97
CA ARG A 191 -15.88 15.88 3.66
C ARG A 191 -16.87 15.41 4.71
N LEU A 192 -16.57 15.59 5.99
CA LEU A 192 -17.45 15.24 7.10
C LEU A 192 -18.76 16.03 7.04
N LEU A 193 -18.68 17.34 6.80
CA LEU A 193 -19.87 18.17 6.58
C LEU A 193 -20.70 17.70 5.39
N ALA A 194 -20.05 17.25 4.31
CA ALA A 194 -20.72 16.80 3.10
C ALA A 194 -21.31 15.38 3.17
N THR A 195 -20.83 14.56 4.11
CA THR A 195 -21.15 13.12 4.19
C THR A 195 -21.82 12.70 5.50
N ILE A 196 -22.04 13.64 6.42
CA ILE A 196 -22.84 13.48 7.64
C ILE A 196 -24.04 14.43 7.54
N PRO A 197 -25.25 14.01 7.96
CA PRO A 197 -26.42 14.85 7.88
C PRO A 197 -26.23 16.20 8.62
N PRO A 198 -26.76 17.31 8.08
CA PRO A 198 -26.68 18.62 8.72
C PRO A 198 -27.14 18.57 10.18
N GLY A 199 -26.39 19.22 11.09
CA GLY A 199 -26.68 19.25 12.52
C GLY A 199 -26.23 18.00 13.30
N GLN A 200 -25.78 16.93 12.64
CA GLN A 200 -25.28 15.71 13.32
C GLN A 200 -23.77 15.68 13.53
N VAL A 201 -23.04 16.72 13.10
CA VAL A 201 -21.61 16.88 13.39
C VAL A 201 -21.34 18.30 13.88
N GLN A 202 -20.54 18.42 14.93
CA GLN A 202 -20.14 19.68 15.54
C GLN A 202 -18.62 19.72 15.69
N PHE A 203 -18.01 20.88 15.45
CA PHE A 203 -16.56 21.04 15.45
C PHE A 203 -16.07 21.97 16.55
N THR A 204 -15.00 21.55 17.23
CA THR A 204 -14.17 22.39 18.09
C THR A 204 -12.79 22.53 17.47
N PHE A 205 -12.40 23.76 17.15
CA PHE A 205 -11.11 24.05 16.49
C PHE A 205 -10.10 24.63 17.48
N ILE A 206 -8.90 24.04 17.53
CA ILE A 206 -7.74 24.55 18.26
C ILE A 206 -6.66 24.88 17.24
N ASP A 207 -6.22 26.14 17.20
CA ASP A 207 -5.27 26.64 16.19
C ASP A 207 -4.29 27.68 16.80
N PRO A 208 -3.39 27.25 17.69
CA PRO A 208 -2.52 28.14 18.47
C PRO A 208 -1.51 28.92 17.62
N VAL A 209 -1.17 28.43 16.43
CA VAL A 209 -0.19 29.06 15.53
C VAL A 209 -0.88 29.80 14.39
N GLY A 210 -1.86 29.18 13.71
CA GLY A 210 -2.57 29.77 12.58
C GLY A 210 -3.56 30.87 12.97
N LEU A 211 -3.87 31.02 14.27
CA LEU A 211 -4.80 32.02 14.82
C LEU A 211 -6.20 31.97 14.19
N GLY A 212 -6.63 30.78 13.75
CA GLY A 212 -7.91 30.54 13.10
C GLY A 212 -7.87 30.60 11.58
N ASN A 213 -6.74 30.96 10.96
CA ASN A 213 -6.60 30.98 9.50
C ASN A 213 -6.84 29.61 8.88
N HIS A 214 -6.45 28.53 9.56
CA HIS A 214 -6.69 27.16 9.08
C HIS A 214 -8.18 26.86 8.89
N VAL A 215 -9.07 27.54 9.60
CA VAL A 215 -10.51 27.21 9.62
C VAL A 215 -11.41 28.39 9.27
N ALA A 216 -10.84 29.50 8.79
CA ALA A 216 -11.55 30.74 8.52
C ALA A 216 -12.74 30.54 7.55
N SER A 217 -12.58 29.72 6.52
CA SER A 217 -13.66 29.41 5.55
C SER A 217 -14.86 28.72 6.21
N PHE A 218 -14.64 27.92 7.26
CA PHE A 218 -15.69 27.19 7.98
C PHE A 218 -16.42 28.04 9.01
N MET A 219 -15.85 29.19 9.44
CA MET A 219 -16.47 30.05 10.46
C MET A 219 -17.83 30.62 10.03
N ARG A 220 -18.06 30.74 8.72
CA ARG A 220 -19.36 31.15 8.17
C ARG A 220 -20.52 30.21 8.53
N LEU A 221 -20.22 28.98 8.94
CA LEU A 221 -21.23 28.06 9.47
C LEU A 221 -21.87 28.59 10.75
N ALA A 222 -21.12 29.33 11.58
CA ALA A 222 -21.64 29.95 12.80
C ALA A 222 -22.70 31.02 12.50
N ASP A 223 -22.59 31.74 11.37
CA ASP A 223 -23.63 32.70 10.93
C ASP A 223 -25.00 32.03 10.72
N HIS A 224 -24.99 30.72 10.42
CA HIS A 224 -26.20 29.92 10.34
C HIS A 224 -26.52 29.28 11.69
N ASP A 225 -25.60 28.53 12.28
CA ASP A 225 -25.85 27.75 13.47
C ASP A 225 -24.57 27.66 14.32
N ASP A 226 -24.54 28.45 15.41
CA ASP A 226 -23.43 28.50 16.37
C ASP A 226 -23.12 27.13 17.03
N SER A 227 -24.01 26.14 16.92
CA SER A 227 -23.76 24.81 17.45
C SER A 227 -22.89 23.94 16.54
N LEU A 228 -22.86 24.20 15.22
CA LEU A 228 -22.07 23.42 14.26
C LEU A 228 -20.58 23.63 14.43
N VAL A 229 -20.18 24.86 14.75
CA VAL A 229 -18.79 25.28 14.85
C VAL A 229 -18.69 26.25 16.01
N THR A 230 -17.72 26.05 16.90
CA THR A 230 -17.45 27.07 17.93
C THR A 230 -17.14 28.41 17.27
N SER A 231 -17.75 29.51 17.73
CA SER A 231 -17.68 30.87 17.15
C SER A 231 -16.29 31.45 16.89
N ARG A 232 -15.23 30.75 17.29
CA ARG A 232 -13.82 31.01 16.94
C ARG A 232 -13.00 29.74 17.07
N ALA A 233 -11.81 29.75 16.46
CA ALA A 233 -10.74 28.82 16.82
C ALA A 233 -10.07 29.24 18.14
N TRP A 234 -9.71 28.27 18.98
CA TRP A 234 -9.10 28.52 20.29
C TRP A 234 -7.57 28.46 20.19
N THR A 235 -6.92 29.52 20.68
CA THR A 235 -5.47 29.73 20.51
C THR A 235 -4.72 29.78 21.84
N GLU A 236 -5.37 30.31 22.88
CA GLU A 236 -4.78 30.57 24.19
C GLU A 236 -4.76 29.31 25.08
N PRO A 237 -3.66 29.03 25.82
CA PRO A 237 -3.52 27.83 26.65
C PRO A 237 -4.71 27.56 27.59
N ARG A 238 -5.17 28.60 28.31
CA ARG A 238 -6.30 28.48 29.25
C ARG A 238 -7.60 28.08 28.56
N HIS A 239 -7.86 28.62 27.37
CA HIS A 239 -9.06 28.28 26.62
C HIS A 239 -8.97 26.88 26.00
N ILE A 240 -7.78 26.50 25.52
CA ILE A 240 -7.52 25.14 25.02
C ILE A 240 -7.85 24.12 26.12
N GLU A 241 -7.27 24.30 27.31
CA GLU A 241 -7.50 23.41 28.44
C GLU A 241 -8.99 23.35 28.83
N GLN A 242 -9.67 24.50 28.88
CA GLN A 242 -11.11 24.55 29.15
C GLN A 242 -11.94 23.78 28.09
N ARG A 243 -11.59 23.87 26.81
CA ARG A 243 -12.32 23.17 25.75
C ARG A 243 -12.15 21.65 25.83
N LEU A 244 -10.94 21.19 26.17
CA LEU A 244 -10.68 19.77 26.41
C LEU A 244 -11.41 19.27 27.66
N ALA A 245 -11.49 20.08 28.71
CA ALA A 245 -12.29 19.77 29.90
C ALA A 245 -13.79 19.65 29.55
N ASN A 246 -14.35 20.60 28.81
CA ASN A 246 -15.75 20.54 28.38
C ASN A 246 -16.06 19.29 27.53
N LEU A 247 -15.15 18.89 26.64
CA LEU A 247 -15.31 17.65 25.87
C LEU A 247 -15.26 16.40 26.76
N THR A 248 -14.42 16.41 27.80
CA THR A 248 -14.37 15.33 28.79
C THR A 248 -15.70 15.22 29.56
N GLU A 249 -16.25 16.34 30.02
CA GLU A 249 -17.56 16.39 30.69
C GLU A 249 -18.71 15.95 29.77
N HIS A 250 -18.63 16.28 28.48
CA HIS A 250 -19.57 15.80 27.49
C HIS A 250 -19.50 14.27 27.35
N MET A 251 -18.30 13.68 27.28
CA MET A 251 -18.13 12.22 27.24
C MET A 251 -18.74 11.54 28.47
N GLU A 252 -18.53 12.11 29.67
CA GLU A 252 -19.17 11.62 30.90
C GLU A 252 -20.69 11.67 30.81
N THR A 253 -21.24 12.77 30.32
CA THR A 253 -22.69 12.92 30.07
C THR A 253 -23.19 11.86 29.09
N ILE A 254 -22.44 11.58 28.02
CA ILE A 254 -22.81 10.54 27.05
C ILE A 254 -22.89 9.16 27.70
N ILE A 255 -21.87 8.80 28.45
CA ILE A 255 -21.78 7.51 29.15
C ILE A 255 -22.92 7.36 30.17
N GLN A 256 -23.13 8.38 31.00
CA GLN A 256 -24.09 8.32 32.11
C GLN A 256 -25.55 8.52 31.70
N LYS A 257 -25.82 9.27 30.61
CA LYS A 257 -27.19 9.61 30.19
C LYS A 257 -27.71 8.73 29.06
N TYR A 258 -26.88 8.46 28.04
CA TYR A 258 -27.35 7.82 26.81
C TYR A 258 -26.88 6.37 26.68
N LEU A 259 -25.65 6.04 27.10
CA LEU A 259 -25.15 4.66 26.98
C LEU A 259 -25.68 3.75 28.08
N ARG A 260 -25.60 4.14 29.37
CA ARG A 260 -26.26 3.50 30.55
C ARG A 260 -26.25 1.96 30.62
N ASN A 261 -25.27 1.30 29.99
CA ASN A 261 -25.21 -0.16 29.75
C ASN A 261 -26.23 -0.73 28.75
N GLU A 262 -27.05 0.09 28.11
CA GLU A 262 -27.96 -0.31 27.01
C GLU A 262 -27.24 -0.34 25.66
N TYR A 263 -26.28 0.57 25.45
CA TYR A 263 -25.51 0.70 24.20
C TYR A 263 -24.00 0.68 24.47
N GLN A 264 -23.24 0.01 23.62
CA GLN A 264 -21.77 0.01 23.72
C GLN A 264 -21.19 1.32 23.23
N THR A 265 -21.75 1.89 22.16
CA THR A 265 -21.27 3.12 21.52
C THR A 265 -22.41 4.10 21.21
N ILE A 266 -22.07 5.37 21.01
CA ILE A 266 -23.08 6.36 20.57
C ILE A 266 -23.62 6.04 19.17
N LYS A 267 -22.84 5.36 18.31
CA LYS A 267 -23.25 4.97 16.96
C LYS A 267 -24.42 4.00 17.02
N GLU A 268 -24.38 3.04 17.96
CA GLU A 268 -25.50 2.15 18.25
C GLU A 268 -26.72 2.91 18.80
N TYR A 269 -26.50 3.81 19.75
CA TYR A 269 -27.57 4.65 20.29
C TYR A 269 -28.20 5.53 19.19
N ASN A 270 -27.44 6.16 18.30
CA ASN A 270 -27.96 7.02 17.24
C ASN A 270 -28.79 6.24 16.22
N LYS A 271 -28.51 4.94 16.03
CA LYS A 271 -29.28 4.06 15.15
C LYS A 271 -30.60 3.61 15.77
N ALA A 272 -30.62 3.36 17.09
CA ALA A 272 -31.78 2.79 17.79
C ALA A 272 -32.64 3.85 18.51
N GLY A 273 -32.00 4.91 19.00
CA GLY A 273 -32.57 5.97 19.80
C GLY A 273 -33.50 6.89 19.02
N GLU A 274 -34.30 7.64 19.76
CA GLU A 274 -35.30 8.55 19.19
C GLU A 274 -34.70 9.87 18.71
N ILE A 275 -33.72 10.38 19.45
CA ILE A 275 -33.02 11.63 19.12
C ILE A 275 -31.53 11.31 19.08
N ALA A 276 -30.97 11.31 17.87
CA ALA A 276 -29.54 11.15 17.66
C ALA A 276 -28.78 12.28 18.35
N GLN A 277 -27.68 11.93 19.02
CA GLN A 277 -26.73 12.92 19.54
C GLN A 277 -25.71 13.25 18.44
N PRO A 278 -25.38 14.54 18.24
CA PRO A 278 -24.39 14.94 17.26
C PRO A 278 -23.01 14.44 17.64
N TYR A 279 -22.22 14.06 16.63
CA TYR A 279 -20.81 13.73 16.80
C TYR A 279 -20.00 15.01 17.04
N GLN A 280 -19.08 14.97 18.01
CA GLN A 280 -18.16 16.07 18.31
C GLN A 280 -16.81 15.77 17.66
N VAL A 281 -16.32 16.67 16.81
CA VAL A 281 -15.01 16.54 16.18
C VAL A 281 -14.09 17.63 16.71
N LEU A 282 -13.11 17.21 17.52
CA LEU A 282 -12.01 18.04 17.98
C LEU A 282 -10.93 18.07 16.90
N VAL A 283 -10.62 19.24 16.38
CA VAL A 283 -9.55 19.43 15.40
C VAL A 283 -8.46 20.29 16.03
N VAL A 284 -7.25 19.75 16.09
CA VAL A 284 -6.08 20.41 16.69
C VAL A 284 -5.03 20.62 15.62
N PHE A 285 -4.75 21.88 15.29
CA PHE A 285 -3.61 22.27 14.46
C PHE A 285 -2.39 22.53 15.34
N ASP A 286 -1.21 22.25 14.80
CA ASP A 286 0.09 22.59 15.40
C ASP A 286 0.28 22.15 16.86
N PHE A 287 -0.26 20.98 17.22
CA PHE A 287 0.09 20.33 18.47
C PHE A 287 1.61 20.10 18.51
N PRO A 288 2.30 20.39 19.62
CA PRO A 288 1.79 20.66 20.96
C PRO A 288 1.82 22.14 21.42
N VAL A 289 1.89 23.10 20.49
CA VAL A 289 2.01 24.52 20.85
C VAL A 289 0.86 24.96 21.76
N ASN A 290 1.16 25.65 22.86
CA ASN A 290 0.21 26.14 23.87
C ASN A 290 -0.54 25.05 24.67
N PHE A 291 -0.12 23.77 24.60
CA PHE A 291 -0.66 22.73 25.49
C PHE A 291 0.11 22.67 26.80
N SER A 292 -0.63 22.72 27.92
CA SER A 292 -0.12 22.32 29.24
C SER A 292 0.00 20.78 29.33
N GLU A 293 0.70 20.28 30.35
CA GLU A 293 0.77 18.84 30.66
C GLU A 293 -0.65 18.26 30.85
N ASP A 294 -1.49 18.94 31.62
CA ASP A 294 -2.88 18.54 31.85
C ASP A 294 -3.72 18.55 30.56
N ALA A 295 -3.55 19.56 29.70
CA ALA A 295 -4.23 19.62 28.41
C ALA A 295 -3.80 18.46 27.50
N ALA A 296 -2.50 18.14 27.45
CA ALA A 296 -1.99 17.03 26.65
C ALA A 296 -2.51 15.67 27.15
N GLN A 297 -2.57 15.47 28.47
CA GLN A 297 -3.14 14.26 29.06
C GLN A 297 -4.64 14.11 28.78
N ARG A 298 -5.40 15.22 28.81
CA ARG A 298 -6.81 15.22 28.41
C ARG A 298 -6.98 14.89 26.94
N LEU A 299 -6.11 15.39 26.07
CA LEU A 299 -6.13 15.06 24.64
C LEU A 299 -5.95 13.55 24.42
N VAL A 300 -5.02 12.90 25.15
CA VAL A 300 -4.86 11.42 25.12
C VAL A 300 -6.15 10.72 25.55
N SER A 301 -6.77 11.17 26.65
CA SER A 301 -8.03 10.59 27.14
C SER A 301 -9.18 10.72 26.13
N ILE A 302 -9.26 11.87 25.46
CA ILE A 302 -10.25 12.10 24.39
C ILE A 302 -9.96 11.21 23.19
N ALA A 303 -8.70 11.10 22.74
CA ALA A 303 -8.34 10.24 21.62
C ALA A 303 -8.66 8.76 21.91
N GLN A 304 -8.42 8.31 23.15
CA GLN A 304 -8.62 6.92 23.56
C GLN A 304 -10.09 6.56 23.83
N ASN A 305 -10.83 7.40 24.55
CA ASN A 305 -12.18 7.07 25.04
C ASN A 305 -13.30 7.83 24.32
N GLY A 306 -12.95 8.85 23.54
CA GLY A 306 -13.88 9.70 22.80
C GLY A 306 -14.72 8.95 21.77
N PRO A 307 -14.14 8.06 20.92
CA PRO A 307 -14.87 7.40 19.83
C PRO A 307 -16.15 6.70 20.29
N ARG A 308 -16.07 6.00 21.42
CA ARG A 308 -17.23 5.35 22.06
C ARG A 308 -18.37 6.33 22.37
N CYS A 309 -18.02 7.55 22.74
CA CYS A 309 -18.93 8.61 23.13
C CYS A 309 -19.34 9.53 21.97
N GLY A 310 -18.85 9.30 20.75
CA GLY A 310 -19.08 10.18 19.61
C GLY A 310 -18.15 11.36 19.52
N VAL A 311 -17.05 11.36 20.28
CA VAL A 311 -16.04 12.42 20.26
C VAL A 311 -14.81 11.94 19.50
N PHE A 312 -14.44 12.64 18.44
CA PHE A 312 -13.37 12.26 17.53
C PHE A 312 -12.28 13.33 17.50
N ALA A 313 -11.02 12.93 17.62
CA ALA A 313 -9.90 13.84 17.53
C ALA A 313 -9.19 13.69 16.18
N ILE A 314 -8.92 14.83 15.53
CA ILE A 314 -8.06 14.95 14.36
C ILE A 314 -6.93 15.89 14.75
N ILE A 315 -5.72 15.37 14.84
CA ILE A 315 -4.58 16.06 15.47
C ILE A 315 -3.45 16.19 14.47
N LEU A 316 -2.99 17.42 14.24
CA LEU A 316 -1.75 17.73 13.54
C LEU A 316 -0.63 17.96 14.57
N HIS A 317 0.31 17.03 14.61
CA HIS A 317 1.52 17.12 15.42
C HIS A 317 2.71 17.58 14.58
N ASP A 318 3.28 18.72 14.94
CA ASP A 318 4.54 19.21 14.38
C ASP A 318 5.72 18.72 15.21
N ARG A 319 6.50 17.78 14.65
CA ARG A 319 7.67 17.17 15.29
C ARG A 319 8.78 18.17 15.62
N GLY A 320 8.79 19.34 14.99
CA GLY A 320 9.77 20.39 15.22
C GLY A 320 9.48 21.26 16.45
N LYS A 321 8.32 21.10 17.09
CA LYS A 321 7.90 21.94 18.23
C LYS A 321 8.24 21.30 19.58
N GLU A 322 8.48 22.14 20.58
CA GLU A 322 8.78 21.68 21.93
C GLU A 322 7.55 21.05 22.59
N ARG A 323 7.73 19.85 23.13
CA ARG A 323 6.68 19.08 23.78
C ARG A 323 6.45 19.55 25.22
N PRO A 324 5.24 19.39 25.77
CA PRO A 324 5.00 19.68 27.18
C PRO A 324 5.91 18.82 28.06
N TYR A 325 6.30 19.37 29.21
CA TYR A 325 7.17 18.67 30.15
C TYR A 325 6.52 17.34 30.56
N ARG A 326 7.31 16.26 30.58
CA ARG A 326 6.88 14.88 30.93
C ARG A 326 5.77 14.27 30.05
N PHE A 327 5.47 14.84 28.89
CA PHE A 327 4.52 14.24 27.95
C PHE A 327 5.23 13.34 26.92
N ASP A 328 4.73 12.12 26.75
CA ASP A 328 5.19 11.20 25.70
C ASP A 328 4.22 11.19 24.51
N ILE A 329 4.73 11.49 23.31
CA ILE A 329 3.94 11.44 22.07
C ILE A 329 3.45 10.01 21.81
N ALA A 330 4.19 9.00 22.23
CA ALA A 330 3.84 7.60 22.02
C ALA A 330 2.48 7.23 22.62
N ASP A 331 2.00 7.96 23.62
CA ASP A 331 0.68 7.74 24.22
C ASP A 331 -0.46 8.14 23.27
N LEU A 332 -0.29 9.20 22.47
CA LEU A 332 -1.23 9.55 21.39
C LEU A 332 -1.12 8.58 20.22
N GLU A 333 0.10 8.20 19.84
CA GLU A 333 0.32 7.29 18.71
C GLU A 333 -0.33 5.93 18.93
N ARG A 334 -0.30 5.41 20.17
CA ARG A 334 -0.87 4.10 20.50
C ARG A 334 -2.39 4.02 20.38
N VAL A 335 -3.08 5.15 20.51
CA VAL A 335 -4.55 5.22 20.55
C VAL A 335 -5.14 5.84 19.27
N SER A 336 -4.30 6.14 18.28
CA SER A 336 -4.69 6.84 17.05
C SER A 336 -4.26 6.06 15.82
N THR A 337 -4.95 6.29 14.71
CA THR A 337 -4.44 5.93 13.39
C THR A 337 -3.39 6.97 12.98
N CYS A 338 -2.12 6.55 12.94
CA CYS A 338 -1.02 7.48 12.69
C CYS A 338 -0.68 7.61 11.20
N ILE A 339 -0.60 8.86 10.73
CA ILE A 339 -0.10 9.23 9.41
C ILE A 339 1.19 9.99 9.63
N ARG A 340 2.31 9.44 9.17
CA ARG A 340 3.63 10.04 9.35
C ARG A 340 4.16 10.60 8.05
N SER A 341 4.77 11.78 8.09
CA SER A 341 5.56 12.22 6.95
C SER A 341 6.97 11.62 6.97
N GLN A 342 7.46 11.26 5.78
CA GLN A 342 8.82 10.81 5.52
C GLN A 342 9.34 11.54 4.28
N GLY A 343 10.14 12.59 4.50
CA GLY A 343 10.48 13.54 3.43
C GLY A 343 9.22 14.27 2.95
N GLN A 344 8.93 14.20 1.65
CA GLN A 344 7.74 14.82 1.04
C GLN A 344 6.54 13.86 0.91
N GLN A 345 6.66 12.62 1.39
CA GLN A 345 5.60 11.61 1.31
C GLN A 345 4.95 11.38 2.66
N PHE A 346 3.70 10.92 2.66
CA PHE A 346 3.00 10.45 3.86
C PHE A 346 2.89 8.93 3.84
N LEU A 347 2.88 8.31 5.01
CA LEU A 347 2.76 6.87 5.20
C LEU A 347 1.79 6.57 6.33
N LEU A 348 1.01 5.49 6.19
CA LEU A 348 0.14 5.00 7.25
C LEU A 348 0.95 4.11 8.20
N ALA A 349 1.21 4.59 9.42
CA ALA A 349 2.21 4.01 10.31
C ALA A 349 1.78 2.72 11.02
N ASP A 350 0.48 2.44 11.13
CA ASP A 350 -0.06 1.36 11.98
C ASP A 350 -0.65 0.17 11.22
N ASN A 351 -0.50 0.14 9.89
CA ASN A 351 -1.18 -0.86 9.06
C ASN A 351 -0.21 -1.70 8.22
N ASP A 352 -0.71 -2.77 7.58
CA ASP A 352 0.06 -3.57 6.60
C ASP A 352 0.54 -2.73 5.39
N TYR A 353 0.06 -1.49 5.31
CA TYR A 353 0.35 -0.52 4.26
C TYR A 353 1.49 0.46 4.56
N LYS A 354 2.29 0.24 5.62
CA LYS A 354 3.43 1.10 6.01
C LYS A 354 4.44 1.37 4.87
N ALA A 355 4.52 0.46 3.91
CA ALA A 355 5.44 0.54 2.78
C ALA A 355 4.92 1.39 1.60
N PHE A 356 3.66 1.83 1.64
CA PHE A 356 2.99 2.44 0.50
C PHE A 356 2.78 3.94 0.70
N PRO A 357 3.26 4.78 -0.22
CA PRO A 357 3.04 6.22 -0.17
C PRO A 357 1.55 6.56 -0.17
N LEU A 358 1.17 7.45 0.73
CA LEU A 358 -0.15 8.06 0.84
C LEU A 358 -0.10 9.49 0.29
N THR A 359 -0.91 9.75 -0.72
CA THR A 359 -1.20 11.09 -1.22
C THR A 359 -2.46 11.59 -0.52
N LEU A 360 -2.32 12.59 0.35
CA LEU A 360 -3.45 13.18 1.05
C LEU A 360 -4.31 14.02 0.08
N GLU A 361 -5.63 13.94 0.23
CA GLU A 361 -6.56 14.76 -0.56
C GLU A 361 -6.72 16.14 0.07
N THR A 362 -6.51 17.19 -0.72
CA THR A 362 -6.69 18.59 -0.30
C THR A 362 -8.10 19.09 -0.66
N LEU A 363 -8.44 20.29 -0.18
CA LEU A 363 -9.67 20.97 -0.58
C LEU A 363 -9.80 21.07 -2.12
N PRO A 364 -11.04 21.13 -2.64
CA PRO A 364 -11.25 21.39 -4.06
C PRO A 364 -10.65 22.76 -4.46
N ASP A 365 -10.03 22.83 -5.63
CA ASP A 365 -9.52 24.09 -6.20
C ASP A 365 -10.65 25.13 -6.41
N SER A 366 -11.87 24.64 -6.60
CA SER A 366 -13.06 25.46 -6.79
C SER A 366 -13.57 26.00 -5.45
N THR A 367 -13.22 27.25 -5.14
CA THR A 367 -13.77 27.96 -3.96
C THR A 367 -15.30 28.07 -4.02
N THR A 368 -15.90 28.11 -5.20
CA THR A 368 -17.37 28.14 -5.35
C THR A 368 -18.02 26.85 -4.89
N LEU A 369 -17.40 25.69 -5.13
CA LEU A 369 -17.90 24.41 -4.62
C LEU A 369 -17.82 24.35 -3.10
N VAL A 370 -16.67 24.72 -2.51
CA VAL A 370 -16.49 24.77 -1.06
C VAL A 370 -17.57 25.65 -0.42
N ASN A 371 -17.76 26.85 -0.95
CA ASN A 371 -18.76 27.79 -0.45
C ASN A 371 -20.19 27.26 -0.60
N HIS A 372 -20.51 26.64 -1.74
CA HIS A 372 -21.83 26.04 -1.97
C HIS A 372 -22.16 24.94 -0.95
N ILE A 373 -21.20 24.05 -0.64
CA ILE A 373 -21.38 23.01 0.38
C ILE A 373 -21.64 23.64 1.75
N LEU A 374 -20.79 24.59 2.16
CA LEU A 374 -20.90 25.24 3.47
C LEU A 374 -22.23 26.00 3.64
N ASP A 375 -22.64 26.76 2.63
CA ASP A 375 -23.90 27.52 2.66
C ASP A 375 -25.12 26.60 2.71
N THR A 376 -25.09 25.51 1.94
CA THR A 376 -26.18 24.52 1.91
C THR A 376 -26.28 23.77 3.23
N ILE A 377 -25.16 23.36 3.83
CA ILE A 377 -25.15 22.73 5.16
C ILE A 377 -25.63 23.71 6.24
N GLY A 378 -25.11 24.94 6.25
CA GLY A 378 -25.51 25.96 7.21
C GLY A 378 -27.02 26.23 7.15
N ALA A 379 -27.58 26.42 5.95
CA ALA A 379 -29.02 26.60 5.78
C ALA A 379 -29.84 25.38 6.23
N SER A 380 -29.37 24.17 5.94
CA SER A 380 -30.07 22.92 6.24
C SER A 380 -30.01 22.55 7.73
N SER A 381 -28.95 22.92 8.46
CA SER A 381 -28.80 22.64 9.90
C SER A 381 -29.92 23.29 10.73
N LYS A 382 -30.32 24.53 10.38
CA LYS A 382 -31.45 25.20 11.04
C LYS A 382 -32.73 24.38 10.98
N GLN A 383 -33.02 23.77 9.83
CA GLN A 383 -34.21 22.95 9.64
C GLN A 383 -34.08 21.61 10.39
N ALA A 384 -32.90 20.98 10.32
CA ALA A 384 -32.59 19.72 11.00
C ALA A 384 -32.54 19.83 12.54
N SER A 385 -32.31 21.03 13.09
CA SER A 385 -32.38 21.30 14.53
C SER A 385 -33.81 21.18 15.11
N THR A 386 -34.83 21.12 14.24
CA THR A 386 -36.22 20.86 14.63
C THR A 386 -36.36 19.37 14.96
N VAL A 387 -36.57 19.04 16.23
CA VAL A 387 -36.78 17.65 16.67
C VAL A 387 -38.11 17.13 16.11
N GLU A 388 -38.05 16.50 14.95
CA GLU A 388 -39.18 15.79 14.36
C GLU A 388 -39.14 14.32 14.77
N VAL A 389 -40.06 13.94 15.67
CA VAL A 389 -40.25 12.52 15.99
C VAL A 389 -41.03 11.90 14.82
N SER A 390 -40.41 10.94 14.13
CA SER A 390 -41.09 10.21 13.04
C SER A 390 -42.41 9.63 13.54
N PHE A 391 -43.51 10.03 12.91
CA PHE A 391 -44.85 9.58 13.26
C PHE A 391 -44.98 8.05 13.22
N GLN A 392 -44.25 7.37 12.33
CA GLN A 392 -44.24 5.90 12.27
C GLN A 392 -43.77 5.25 13.58
N ARG A 393 -42.88 5.91 14.34
CA ARG A 393 -42.42 5.41 15.65
C ARG A 393 -43.44 5.65 16.76
N LEU A 394 -44.45 6.49 16.52
CA LEU A 394 -45.60 6.69 17.42
C LEU A 394 -46.75 5.71 17.13
N LEU A 395 -46.73 5.05 15.96
CA LEU A 395 -47.77 4.10 15.58
C LEU A 395 -47.61 2.76 16.32
N PRO A 396 -48.71 2.13 16.76
CA PRO A 396 -48.67 0.79 17.32
C PRO A 396 -48.20 -0.25 16.29
N GLN A 397 -47.54 -1.32 16.75
CA GLN A 397 -47.03 -2.39 15.87
C GLN A 397 -48.14 -3.11 15.08
N ALA A 398 -49.36 -3.18 15.63
CA ALA A 398 -50.55 -3.65 14.95
C ALA A 398 -51.43 -2.47 14.57
N LEU A 399 -51.97 -2.46 13.35
CA LEU A 399 -53.00 -1.52 12.94
C LEU A 399 -54.34 -1.99 13.54
N TRP A 400 -55.08 -1.08 14.21
CA TRP A 400 -56.40 -1.30 14.84
C TRP A 400 -56.43 -2.23 16.08
N PRO A 401 -55.55 -2.09 17.08
CA PRO A 401 -55.58 -2.93 18.28
C PRO A 401 -56.67 -2.53 19.28
N GLU A 402 -57.25 -1.33 19.15
CA GLU A 402 -58.11 -0.70 20.16
C GLU A 402 -59.56 -0.53 19.68
N GLN A 403 -60.50 -0.48 20.63
CA GLN A 403 -61.91 -0.22 20.37
C GLN A 403 -62.20 1.29 20.42
N THR A 404 -62.87 1.81 19.39
CA THR A 404 -63.19 3.25 19.25
C THR A 404 -64.62 3.60 19.68
N ILE A 405 -65.30 2.70 20.39
CA ILE A 405 -66.74 2.83 20.71
C ILE A 405 -67.02 4.02 21.63
N SER A 406 -66.15 4.29 22.60
CA SER A 406 -66.32 5.36 23.59
C SER A 406 -65.50 6.61 23.30
N GLU A 407 -64.37 6.46 22.60
CA GLU A 407 -63.38 7.51 22.41
C GLU A 407 -62.45 7.12 21.25
N LEU A 408 -62.06 8.09 20.43
CA LEU A 408 -61.02 7.93 19.43
C LEU A 408 -59.75 8.63 19.93
N THR A 409 -58.68 7.87 20.15
CA THR A 409 -57.38 8.41 20.59
C THR A 409 -56.36 8.34 19.47
N VAL A 410 -55.73 9.46 19.14
CA VAL A 410 -54.65 9.52 18.15
C VAL A 410 -53.36 9.96 18.84
N PRO A 411 -52.23 9.24 18.68
CA PRO A 411 -50.94 9.70 19.18
C PRO A 411 -50.53 10.96 18.41
N ILE A 412 -50.26 12.06 19.11
CA ILE A 412 -49.89 13.35 18.50
C ILE A 412 -48.44 13.76 18.79
N GLY A 413 -47.74 13.00 19.63
CA GLY A 413 -46.35 13.29 19.98
C GLY A 413 -45.94 12.57 21.26
N ARG A 414 -44.79 12.93 21.83
CA ARG A 414 -44.34 12.43 23.13
C ARG A 414 -44.29 13.54 24.17
N SER A 415 -44.58 13.19 25.41
CA SER A 415 -44.31 14.00 26.59
C SER A 415 -43.17 13.34 27.35
N GLY A 416 -41.97 13.94 27.33
CA GLY A 416 -40.77 13.36 27.94
C GLY A 416 -40.23 12.12 27.20
N ALA A 417 -39.26 11.43 27.81
CA ALA A 417 -38.47 10.39 27.14
C ALA A 417 -39.21 9.05 26.89
N LYS A 418 -40.35 8.79 27.54
CA LYS A 418 -41.04 7.48 27.47
C LYS A 418 -42.57 7.53 27.35
N SER A 419 -43.22 8.69 27.46
CA SER A 419 -44.68 8.78 27.40
C SER A 419 -45.17 9.34 26.07
N CYS A 420 -46.12 8.66 25.43
CA CYS A 420 -46.82 9.14 24.25
C CYS A 420 -47.98 10.04 24.66
N SER A 421 -48.09 11.22 24.06
CA SER A 421 -49.21 12.14 24.22
C SER A 421 -50.29 11.77 23.19
N HIS A 422 -51.49 11.49 23.68
CA HIS A 422 -52.63 11.17 22.84
C HIS A 422 -53.63 12.32 22.85
N LEU A 423 -54.20 12.61 21.69
CA LEU A 423 -55.33 13.52 21.54
C LEU A 423 -56.61 12.69 21.54
N PRO A 424 -57.47 12.84 22.57
CA PRO A 424 -58.78 12.21 22.60
C PRO A 424 -59.80 12.99 21.77
N TRP A 425 -60.61 12.28 21.00
CA TRP A 425 -61.70 12.82 20.19
C TRP A 425 -62.99 12.06 20.51
N GLY A 426 -64.11 12.77 20.71
CA GLY A 426 -65.44 12.17 20.83
C GLY A 426 -65.93 11.88 22.25
N ARG A 427 -65.18 12.24 23.30
CA ARG A 427 -65.76 12.30 24.66
C ARG A 427 -66.86 13.36 24.69
N ALA A 428 -68.09 12.94 25.02
CA ALA A 428 -69.14 13.88 25.38
C ALA A 428 -68.66 14.78 26.54
N PRO A 429 -68.99 16.07 26.55
CA PRO A 429 -68.55 16.97 27.61
C PRO A 429 -68.99 16.40 28.96
N ILE A 430 -68.02 16.24 29.86
CA ILE A 430 -68.28 15.96 31.26
C ILE A 430 -69.11 17.13 31.76
N THR A 431 -70.41 16.92 31.94
CA THR A 431 -71.22 17.76 32.83
C THR A 431 -70.58 17.67 34.20
N MET A 432 -69.84 18.71 34.59
CA MET A 432 -69.43 18.88 35.98
C MET A 432 -70.68 19.09 36.83
N PRO A 433 -70.83 18.40 37.98
CA PRO A 433 -71.79 18.80 39.01
C PRO A 433 -71.40 20.13 39.66
#